data_AF-A0A5B1RCF2-F1
#
_entry.id   AF-A0A5B1RCF2-F1
#
_cell.length_a   1.000
_cell.length_b   1.000
_cell.length_c   1.000
_cell.angle_alpha   90.00
_cell.angle_beta   90.00
_cell.angle_gamma   90.00
#
_symmetry.space_group_name_H-M   'P 1'
#
loop_
_entity.id
_entity.type
_entity.pdbx_description
1 polymer ?
#
loop_
_entity_poly.entity_id
_entity_poly.type
_entity_poly.pdbx_seq_one_letter_code
_entity_poly.pdbx_strand_id
1 'polypeptide(L)' 'LAYVEWFTKFSQTAEPNHLMYKISREYKNGQRHAAIIPINSIKRSVHLIPKFGASAPREWTSSNV' A
#
# COMPACT_ATOMS: atom_id res chain seq x y z
N LEU A 1 18.99 -8.57 2.86
CA LEU A 1 18.47 -7.21 2.64
C LEU A 1 17.21 -7.31 1.79
N ALA A 2 16.31 -6.33 1.85
CA ALA A 2 15.11 -6.27 1.05
C ALA A 2 14.96 -4.87 0.42
N TYR A 3 14.57 -4.82 -0.85
CA TYR A 3 14.15 -3.60 -1.52
C TYR A 3 12.67 -3.36 -1.17
N VAL A 4 12.35 -2.15 -0.70
CA VAL A 4 10.98 -1.75 -0.35
C VAL A 4 10.63 -0.43 -1.01
N GLU A 5 9.38 -0.31 -1.47
CA GLU A 5 8.78 0.96 -1.87
C GLU A 5 7.91 1.49 -0.73
N TRP A 6 8.01 2.79 -0.45
CA TRP A 6 7.23 3.44 0.58
C TRP A 6 5.84 3.82 0.08
N PHE A 7 4.86 3.77 0.99
CA PHE A 7 3.54 4.34 0.80
C PHE A 7 3.44 5.70 1.48
N THR A 8 2.47 6.51 1.06
CA THR A 8 2.11 7.77 1.71
C THR A 8 1.76 7.54 3.18
N LYS A 9 2.05 8.53 4.02
CA LYS A 9 1.62 8.53 5.42
C LYS A 9 0.11 8.37 5.52
N PHE A 10 -0.34 7.73 6.60
CA PHE A 10 -1.77 7.66 6.90
C PHE A 10 -2.36 9.06 7.12
N SER A 11 -3.59 9.23 6.66
CA SER A 11 -4.41 10.39 7.03
C SER A 11 -4.66 10.42 8.53
N GLN A 12 -5.00 11.61 9.04
CA GLN A 12 -5.31 11.78 10.46
C GLN A 12 -6.47 10.89 10.91
N THR A 13 -7.46 10.68 10.04
CA THR A 13 -8.64 9.85 10.29
C THR A 13 -8.72 8.72 9.26
N ALA A 14 -9.25 7.57 9.70
CA ALA A 14 -9.57 6.46 8.81
C ALA A 14 -10.89 6.73 8.05
N GLU A 15 -11.09 6.03 6.95
CA GLU A 15 -12.35 6.08 6.21
C GLU A 15 -13.51 5.55 7.09
N PRO A 16 -14.64 6.26 7.19
CA PRO A 16 -15.67 5.96 8.19
C PRO A 16 -16.41 4.64 7.95
N ASN A 17 -16.52 4.20 6.69
CA ASN A 17 -17.34 3.04 6.33
C ASN A 17 -16.64 1.70 6.64
N HIS A 18 -15.30 1.67 6.58
CA HIS A 18 -14.53 0.43 6.71
C HIS A 18 -13.31 0.56 7.63
N LEU A 19 -13.13 1.73 8.26
CA LEU A 19 -12.11 2.03 9.27
C LEU A 19 -10.66 1.73 8.83
N MET A 20 -10.40 1.79 7.52
CA MET A 20 -9.04 1.65 6.99
C MET A 20 -8.49 2.98 6.47
N TYR A 21 -7.17 3.05 6.33
CA TYR A 21 -6.48 4.21 5.78
C TYR A 21 -6.24 4.08 4.29
N LYS A 22 -6.56 5.14 3.55
CA LYS A 22 -6.17 5.25 2.14
C LYS A 22 -4.66 5.51 2.07
N ILE A 23 -3.96 4.69 1.30
CA ILE A 23 -2.55 4.88 0.99
C ILE A 23 -2.33 4.86 -0.53
N SER A 24 -1.31 5.57 -0.98
CA SER A 24 -0.80 5.55 -2.34
C SER A 24 0.70 5.30 -2.31
N ARG A 25 1.29 4.80 -3.38
CA ARG A 25 2.76 4.69 -3.45
C ARG A 25 3.39 6.08 -3.42
N GLU A 26 4.42 6.26 -2.62
CA GLU A 26 5.10 7.55 -2.45
C GLU A 26 6.10 7.79 -3.59
N TYR A 27 6.12 9.03 -4.10
CA TYR A 27 7.07 9.47 -5.12
C TYR A 27 7.85 10.68 -4.61
N LYS A 28 9.15 10.73 -4.92
CA LYS A 28 10.03 11.87 -4.69
C LYS A 28 10.77 12.19 -5.98
N ASN A 29 10.72 13.44 -6.42
CA ASN A 29 11.36 13.91 -7.67
C ASN A 29 11.03 13.04 -8.90
N GLY A 30 9.76 12.61 -9.02
CA GLY A 30 9.29 11.78 -10.14
C GLY A 30 9.68 10.30 -10.07
N GLN A 31 10.38 9.85 -9.02
CA GLN A 31 10.79 8.46 -8.85
C GLN A 31 10.11 7.83 -7.64
N ARG A 32 9.99 6.49 -7.64
CA ARG A 32 9.53 5.71 -6.49
C ARG A 32 10.39 6.03 -5.28
N HIS A 33 9.76 6.43 -4.18
CA HIS A 33 10.47 6.54 -2.92
C HIS A 33 10.70 5.12 -2.39
N ALA A 34 11.96 4.67 -2.43
CA ALA A 34 12.33 3.31 -2.08
C ALA A 34 13.58 3.27 -1.21
N ALA A 35 13.81 2.13 -0.54
CA ALA A 35 14.99 1.89 0.28
C ALA A 35 15.40 0.42 0.24
N ILE A 36 16.67 0.15 0.55
CA ILE A 36 17.16 -1.21 0.85
C ILE A 36 17.31 -1.30 2.37
N ILE A 37 16.55 -2.20 2.99
CA ILE A 37 16.54 -2.36 4.45
C ILE A 37 16.97 -3.78 4.87
N PRO A 38 17.52 -3.95 6.08
CA PRO A 38 17.64 -5.27 6.71
C PRO A 38 16.29 -5.99 6.81
N ILE A 39 16.26 -7.28 6.51
CA ILE A 39 15.01 -8.07 6.53
C ILE A 39 14.43 -8.13 7.95
N ASN A 40 15.28 -8.15 8.98
CA ASN A 40 14.89 -8.13 10.38
C ASN A 40 14.18 -6.82 10.83
N SER A 41 14.21 -5.77 10.00
CA SER A 41 13.43 -4.54 10.19
C SER A 41 11.97 -4.70 9.78
N ILE A 42 11.62 -5.70 8.96
CA ILE A 42 10.24 -6.01 8.58
C ILE A 42 9.61 -6.81 9.71
N LYS A 43 8.57 -6.26 10.34
CA LYS A 43 7.97 -6.84 11.55
C LYS A 43 6.72 -7.66 11.32
N ARG A 44 5.84 -7.21 10.43
CA ARG A 44 4.55 -7.83 10.17
C ARG A 44 3.98 -7.39 8.83
N SER A 45 3.18 -8.27 8.25
CA SER A 45 2.28 -7.91 7.16
C SER A 45 1.14 -7.04 7.69
N VAL A 46 0.51 -6.31 6.77
CA VAL A 46 -0.73 -5.57 7.03
C VAL A 46 -1.80 -6.07 6.07
N HIS A 47 -3.06 -5.97 6.47
CA HIS A 47 -4.17 -6.26 5.57
C HIS A 47 -4.37 -5.06 4.63
N LEU A 48 -4.45 -5.34 3.34
CA LEU A 48 -4.78 -4.37 2.31
C LEU A 48 -5.99 -4.88 1.57
N ILE A 49 -6.95 -4.00 1.29
CA ILE A 49 -7.96 -4.26 0.27
C ILE A 49 -7.77 -3.27 -0.88
N PRO A 50 -7.99 -3.69 -2.12
CA PRO A 50 -7.88 -2.80 -3.27
C PRO A 50 -8.94 -1.71 -3.20
N LYS A 51 -8.53 -0.46 -3.44
CA LYS A 51 -9.48 0.65 -3.67
C LYS A 51 -9.73 0.77 -5.17
N PHE A 52 -10.87 0.27 -5.63
CA PHE A 52 -11.34 0.40 -7.01
C PHE A 52 -12.56 1.33 -7.09
N GLY A 53 -12.96 1.69 -8.31
CA GLY A 53 -14.14 2.53 -8.56
C GLY A 53 -15.45 1.79 -8.30
N ALA A 54 -16.51 2.15 -9.03
CA ALA A 54 -17.84 1.55 -8.86
C ALA A 54 -17.90 0.04 -9.14
N SER A 55 -17.00 -0.48 -9.98
CA SER A 55 -16.88 -1.91 -10.30
C SER A 55 -15.44 -2.35 -10.14
N ALA A 56 -15.24 -3.54 -9.56
CA ALA A 56 -13.96 -4.22 -9.64
C ALA A 56 -13.75 -4.73 -11.08
N PRO A 57 -12.53 -4.69 -11.61
CA PRO A 57 -12.18 -5.40 -12.84
C PRO A 57 -12.42 -6.91 -12.71
N ARG A 58 -12.97 -7.54 -13.76
CA ARG A 58 -13.45 -8.94 -13.72
C ARG A 58 -12.32 -9.96 -13.81
N GLU A 59 -11.18 -9.55 -14.35
CA GLU A 59 -9.96 -10.33 -14.49
C GLU A 59 -9.15 -10.44 -13.19
N TRP A 60 -9.59 -9.78 -12.12
CA TRP A 60 -8.94 -9.86 -10.82
C TRP A 60 -9.14 -11.23 -10.17
N THR A 61 -8.04 -11.75 -9.64
CA THR A 61 -7.95 -12.99 -8.88
C THR A 61 -7.12 -12.73 -7.63
N SER A 62 -7.26 -13.59 -6.62
CA SER A 62 -6.42 -13.51 -5.41
C SER A 62 -4.92 -13.62 -5.66
N SER A 63 -4.49 -14.00 -6.87
CA SER A 63 -3.08 -14.11 -7.25
C SER A 63 -2.53 -12.85 -7.92
N ASN A 64 -3.38 -11.93 -8.39
CA ASN A 64 -2.95 -10.73 -9.13
C ASN A 64 -3.34 -9.40 -8.45
N VAL A 65 -4.06 -9.46 -7.32
CA VAL A 65 -4.58 -8.31 -6.57
C VAL A 65 -4.55 -8.56 -5.07
#